data_AF-A0A2I8DP82-F1
#
_entry.id   AF-A0A2I8DP82-F1
#
_cell.length_a   1.000
_cell.length_b   1.000
_cell.length_c   1.000
_cell.angle_alpha   90.00
_cell.angle_beta   90.00
_cell.angle_gamma   90.00
#
_symmetry.space_group_name_H-M   'P 1'
#
loop_
_entity.id
_entity.type
_entity.pdbx_description
1 polymer ?
#
loop_
_entity_poly.entity_id
_entity_poly.type
_entity_poly.pdbx_seq_one_letter_code
_entity_poly.pdbx_strand_id
1 'polypeptide(L)'
;MTATDHTRDHEYLAMGRALERACRSLPEGWSIRKALEYHAEAVYLSNPDGNESIMNDGDLFKAEINAAIDEAISAHRQRDAA
;
A
#
# COMPACT_ATOMS: atom_id res chain seq x y z
N MET A 1 -16.30 25.85 -3.03
CA MET A 1 -15.99 24.41 -2.84
C MET A 1 -17.00 23.61 -3.62
N THR A 2 -16.56 22.92 -4.66
CA THR A 2 -17.40 22.05 -5.49
C THR A 2 -17.28 20.60 -5.00
N ALA A 3 -18.23 19.73 -5.35
CA ALA A 3 -18.26 18.32 -4.94
C ALA A 3 -16.97 17.53 -5.27
N THR A 4 -16.19 18.01 -6.25
CA THR A 4 -14.89 17.45 -6.64
C THR A 4 -13.80 17.65 -5.58
N ASP A 5 -13.82 18.74 -4.81
CA ASP A 5 -12.84 18.98 -3.73
C ASP A 5 -13.05 17.99 -2.57
N HIS A 6 -14.31 17.78 -2.17
CA HIS A 6 -14.64 16.85 -1.09
C HIS A 6 -14.26 15.40 -1.40
N THR A 7 -14.36 14.99 -2.66
CA THR A 7 -13.98 13.64 -3.08
C THR A 7 -12.48 13.41 -2.90
N ARG A 8 -11.64 14.39 -3.24
CA ARG A 8 -10.18 14.31 -3.07
C ARG A 8 -9.77 14.34 -1.61
N ASP A 9 -10.42 15.15 -0.77
CA ASP A 9 -10.15 15.18 0.68
C ASP A 9 -10.43 13.81 1.32
N HIS A 10 -11.53 13.17 0.92
CA HIS A 10 -11.86 11.81 1.36
C HIS A 10 -10.81 10.79 0.91
N GLU A 11 -10.31 10.90 -0.32
CA GLU A 11 -9.25 10.03 -0.83
C GLU A 11 -7.93 10.26 -0.09
N TYR A 12 -7.47 11.51 0.10
CA TYR A 12 -6.25 11.79 0.85
C TYR A 12 -6.31 11.30 2.30
N LEU A 13 -7.46 11.45 2.96
CA LEU A 13 -7.67 10.88 4.30
C LEU A 13 -7.60 9.34 4.28
N ALA A 14 -8.16 8.71 3.25
CA ALA A 14 -8.07 7.27 3.05
C ALA A 14 -6.63 6.80 2.80
N MET A 15 -5.83 7.56 2.05
CA MET A 15 -4.40 7.28 1.85
C MET A 15 -3.63 7.33 3.18
N GLY A 16 -3.82 8.41 3.95
CA GLY A 16 -3.15 8.58 5.25
C GLY A 16 -3.43 7.42 6.21
N ARG A 17 -4.68 6.97 6.28
CA ARG A 17 -5.07 5.81 7.10
C ARG A 17 -4.45 4.49 6.61
N ALA A 18 -4.34 4.32 5.30
CA ALA A 18 -3.74 3.12 4.72
C ALA A 18 -2.23 3.06 5.03
N LEU A 19 -1.53 4.19 4.93
CA LEU A 19 -0.11 4.30 5.31
C LEU A 19 0.10 4.09 6.81
N GLU A 20 -0.75 4.68 7.65
CA GLU A 20 -0.69 4.44 9.11
C GLU A 20 -0.88 2.95 9.44
N ARG A 21 -1.82 2.27 8.77
CA ARG A 21 -2.01 0.83 8.93
C ARG A 21 -0.74 0.07 8.53
N ALA A 22 -0.11 0.43 7.41
CA ALA A 22 1.11 -0.21 6.95
C ALA A 22 2.23 -0.11 8.00
N CYS A 23 2.46 1.08 8.56
CA CYS A 23 3.48 1.28 9.60
C CYS A 23 3.25 0.42 10.86
N ARG A 24 2.00 0.05 11.16
CA ARG A 24 1.65 -0.76 12.34
C ARG A 24 1.58 -2.26 12.05
N SER A 25 1.32 -2.64 10.79
CA SER A 25 0.92 -4.01 10.44
C SER A 25 1.91 -4.73 9.54
N LEU A 26 2.82 -4.01 8.89
CA LEU A 26 3.87 -4.64 8.10
C LEU A 26 4.77 -5.48 9.01
N PRO A 27 5.10 -6.71 8.61
CA PRO A 27 6.07 -7.52 9.35
C PRO A 27 7.46 -6.88 9.33
N GLU A 28 8.31 -7.27 10.27
CA GLU A 28 9.68 -6.77 10.36
C GLU A 28 10.46 -7.02 9.04
N GLY A 29 11.23 -6.02 8.61
CA GLY A 29 12.00 -6.06 7.37
C GLY A 29 11.20 -5.81 6.09
N TRP A 30 9.86 -5.73 6.16
CA TRP A 30 9.04 -5.34 5.01
C TRP A 30 8.93 -3.82 4.89
N SER A 31 8.77 -3.34 3.67
CA SER A 31 8.51 -1.92 3.41
C SER A 31 7.50 -1.74 2.29
N ILE A 32 6.74 -0.64 2.36
CA ILE A 32 5.81 -0.23 1.31
C ILE A 32 6.13 1.21 0.91
N ARG A 33 6.04 1.50 -0.39
CA ARG A 33 6.24 2.84 -0.94
C ARG A 33 5.23 3.10 -2.05
N LYS A 34 4.64 4.29 -2.08
CA LYS A 34 3.96 4.77 -3.29
C LYS A 34 4.90 5.67 -4.08
N ALA A 35 5.05 5.41 -5.38
CA ALA A 35 5.58 6.38 -6.32
C ALA A 35 4.44 7.14 -6.99
N LEU A 36 4.59 8.46 -7.04
CA LEU A 36 3.72 9.36 -7.77
C LEU A 36 4.54 9.94 -8.92
N GLU A 37 4.12 9.68 -10.14
CA GLU A 37 4.73 10.19 -11.37
C GLU A 37 3.68 10.97 -12.16
N TYR A 38 4.13 11.78 -13.13
CA TYR A 38 3.21 12.54 -13.96
C TYR A 38 2.35 11.58 -14.82
N HIS A 39 1.04 11.51 -14.53
CA HIS A 39 0.07 10.55 -15.11
C HIS A 39 0.32 9.08 -14.80
N ALA A 40 1.11 8.76 -13.78
CA ALA A 40 1.32 7.39 -13.36
C ALA A 40 1.42 7.30 -11.84
N GLU A 41 0.91 6.22 -11.28
CA GLU A 41 1.00 5.95 -9.86
C GLU A 41 1.22 4.45 -9.65
N ALA A 42 2.06 4.10 -8.69
CA ALA A 42 2.37 2.70 -8.42
C ALA A 42 2.66 2.48 -6.94
N VAL A 43 2.17 1.36 -6.39
CA VAL A 43 2.52 0.90 -5.04
C VAL A 43 3.58 -0.19 -5.17
N TYR A 44 4.65 -0.06 -4.41
CA TYR A 44 5.73 -1.03 -4.33
C TYR A 44 5.73 -1.66 -2.94
N LEU A 45 5.83 -2.98 -2.89
CA LEU A 45 6.02 -3.75 -1.68
C LEU A 45 7.37 -4.45 -1.76
N SER A 46 8.25 -4.21 -0.79
CA SER A 46 9.56 -4.86 -0.72
C SER A 46 9.60 -5.81 0.47
N ASN A 47 10.12 -7.01 0.24
CA ASN A 47 10.33 -8.00 1.29
C ASN A 47 11.71 -7.83 1.97
N PRO A 48 11.98 -8.53 3.09
CA PRO A 48 13.25 -8.43 3.80
C PRO A 48 14.48 -8.89 3.01
N ASP A 49 14.30 -9.69 1.96
CA ASP A 49 15.37 -10.17 1.09
C ASP A 49 15.73 -9.15 0.00
N GLY A 50 15.01 -8.02 -0.06
CA GLY A 50 15.21 -6.97 -1.05
C GLY A 50 14.46 -7.16 -2.36
N ASN A 51 13.59 -8.18 -2.46
CA ASN A 51 12.73 -8.35 -3.64
C ASN A 51 11.55 -7.36 -3.59
N GLU A 52 11.28 -6.70 -4.71
CA GLU A 52 10.20 -5.71 -4.84
C GLU A 52 9.08 -6.27 -5.76
N SER A 53 7.84 -6.06 -5.36
CA SER A 53 6.63 -6.37 -6.14
C SER A 53 5.84 -5.10 -6.39
N ILE A 54 5.34 -4.95 -7.61
CA ILE A 54 4.53 -3.80 -8.03
C ILE A 54 3.06 -4.19 -7.92
N MET A 55 2.32 -3.45 -7.09
CA MET A 55 0.87 -3.55 -7.00
C MET A 55 0.27 -2.44 -7.87
N ASN A 56 -0.50 -2.84 -8.88
CA ASN A 56 -1.18 -1.91 -9.81
C ASN A 56 -2.55 -2.49 -10.20
N ASP A 57 -3.34 -2.83 -9.17
CA ASP A 57 -4.53 -3.67 -9.29
C ASP A 57 -5.86 -2.89 -9.24
N GLY A 58 -5.86 -1.54 -9.22
CA GLY A 58 -7.13 -0.83 -9.37
C GLY A 58 -7.11 0.69 -9.28
N ASP A 59 -8.28 1.27 -9.56
CA ASP A 59 -8.53 2.72 -9.66
C ASP A 59 -8.40 3.50 -8.33
N LEU A 60 -8.21 2.81 -7.19
CA LEU A 60 -8.21 3.44 -5.85
C LEU A 60 -6.99 3.05 -5.03
N PHE A 61 -6.10 4.03 -4.81
CA PHE A 61 -4.90 3.95 -3.96
C PHE A 61 -5.06 3.19 -2.63
N LYS A 62 -6.17 3.41 -1.93
CA LYS A 62 -6.44 2.74 -0.65
C LYS A 62 -6.51 1.22 -0.82
N ALA A 63 -7.11 0.74 -1.90
CA ALA A 63 -7.27 -0.69 -2.14
C ALA A 63 -5.91 -1.34 -2.37
N GLU A 64 -5.05 -0.70 -3.17
CA GLU A 64 -3.70 -1.18 -3.49
C GLU A 64 -2.83 -1.33 -2.24
N ILE A 65 -2.80 -0.34 -1.35
CA ILE A 65 -2.02 -0.43 -0.10
C ILE A 65 -2.55 -1.54 0.81
N ASN A 66 -3.87 -1.67 0.94
CA ASN A 66 -4.41 -2.72 1.81
C ASN A 66 -4.12 -4.12 1.26
N ALA A 67 -4.19 -4.30 -0.07
CA ALA A 67 -3.79 -5.55 -0.73
C ALA A 67 -2.31 -5.87 -0.46
N ALA A 68 -1.42 -4.88 -0.61
CA ALA A 68 0.00 -5.05 -0.32
C ALA A 68 0.27 -5.46 1.14
N ILE A 69 -0.44 -4.85 2.10
CA ILE A 69 -0.34 -5.23 3.53
C ILE A 69 -0.80 -6.68 3.73
N ASP A 70 -1.95 -7.04 3.16
CA ASP A 70 -2.52 -8.39 3.34
C ASP A 70 -1.62 -9.46 2.70
N GLU A 71 -0.99 -9.17 1.56
CA GLU A 71 0.01 -10.02 0.92
C GLU A 71 1.25 -10.21 1.79
N ALA A 72 1.83 -9.12 2.32
CA ALA A 72 2.99 -9.19 3.20
C ALA A 72 2.72 -10.06 4.45
N ILE A 73 1.55 -9.89 5.07
CA ILE A 73 1.13 -10.68 6.23
C ILE A 73 0.98 -12.16 5.87
N SER A 74 0.36 -12.45 4.72
CA SER A 74 0.18 -13.82 4.24
C SER A 74 1.53 -14.51 3.95
N ALA A 75 2.43 -13.82 3.23
CA ALA A 75 3.75 -14.34 2.88
C ALA A 75 4.63 -14.58 4.12
N HIS A 76 4.57 -13.68 5.11
CA HIS A 76 5.31 -13.85 6.36
C HIS A 76 4.83 -15.08 7.15
N ARG A 77 3.51 -15.27 7.28
CA ARG A 77 2.95 -16.46 7.94
C ARG A 77 3.35 -17.77 7.25
N GLN A 78 3.47 -17.77 5.93
CA GLN A 78 3.92 -18.95 5.18
C GLN A 78 5.40 -19.27 5.41
N ARG A 79 6.26 -18.25 5.58
CA ARG A 79 7.67 -18.45 5.95
C ARG A 79 7.83 -19.01 7.36
N ASP A 80 7.03 -18.56 8.32
CA ASP A 80 7.10 -19.03 9.71
C ASP A 80 6.58 -20.47 9.88
N ALA A 81 5.78 -20.97 8.94
CA ALA A 81 5.22 -22.32 8.96
C ALA A 81 6.08 -23.37 8.23
N ALA A 82 7.16 -22.97 7.56
CA ALA A 82 8.06 -23.81 6.77
C ALA A 82 9.36 -24.10 7.54
#